data_AF-A0A933ARR8-F1
#
_entry.id   AF-A0A933ARR8-F1
#
_cell.length_a   1.000
_cell.length_b   1.000
_cell.length_c   1.000
_cell.angle_alpha   90.00
_cell.angle_beta   90.00
_cell.angle_gamma   90.00
#
_symmetry.space_group_name_H-M   'P 1'
#
loop_
_entity.id
_entity.type
_entity.pdbx_description
1 polymer ?
#
loop_
_entity_poly.entity_id
_entity_poly.type
_entity_poly.pdbx_seq_one_letter_code
_entity_poly.pdbx_strand_id
1 'polypeptide(L)'
;MRQGTVYRLGQVCSSKLSMLTVLALLLSSLWLQPAIRISVPSVEWPRPISALATGNSASRESGLLYGPASDAAKPQPPFGVSAQRWAAIQETIRRDLYSISATESGYLAENRAQRLSLAFDADGLTVGPAPRTKAPGAFGQGPSFAEASTEGEQKWTWGLTLVGYGYAGHILPVSAARVSTQDNRLTYSRGDGSGASLLDEWYVNEQRGLEQGFTVSQPQDTGGLGRSGQMVALDLRLRGDLVPASVDDGARSIDFLAEGGGIVLRYGELHVEDATGRMLPARLTIVSLADSAGQSIRILVDDADAIYPLVVDPLVTSQANKLTASDAAANDEFGISVAIDVDTIVVGAYGNASYKGAAYVFARNQGGPDNWGQAKKLTASDGAANDWFGISVAIDVDTIVVGALRNSSLQGAAYVFARNQGGADNWGQAKKLTASDGAINDSFGVSVAIDRDTIVVGAFGKSIGLGAAYVFARNQGGPDNWGQAKKLTASDGAAIDRFGVSVAIDVDTIVVGAHTKSSAQGAAYVFARNQGGADNWGQAKELTASDGAPGDQFGISVAIDVDTIVVGANGNSGQGAAYVFARNQGGADNWGQAKKLTASDGAAGNTFGVSVAIDRDTIVVG
;
A
#
# COMPACT_ATOMS: atom_id res chain seq x y z
N MET A 1 51.31 -34.53 -36.30
CA MET A 1 51.16 -35.81 -37.03
C MET A 1 50.50 -36.83 -36.11
N ARG A 2 49.81 -37.84 -36.66
CA ARG A 2 49.21 -38.96 -35.88
C ARG A 2 50.31 -39.93 -35.40
N GLN A 3 50.16 -40.54 -34.22
CA GLN A 3 49.96 -42.00 -34.01
C GLN A 3 50.20 -42.46 -32.55
N GLY A 4 49.35 -43.39 -32.07
CA GLY A 4 49.68 -44.39 -31.02
C GLY A 4 49.58 -43.97 -29.54
N THR A 5 49.36 -44.86 -28.55
CA THR A 5 49.13 -46.34 -28.59
C THR A 5 48.57 -46.87 -27.23
N VAL A 6 47.39 -47.52 -27.27
CA VAL A 6 46.95 -48.74 -26.50
C VAL A 6 46.64 -48.72 -24.97
N TYR A 7 45.37 -49.09 -24.66
CA TYR A 7 44.77 -50.04 -23.66
C TYR A 7 45.55 -50.49 -22.41
N ARG A 8 44.91 -50.71 -21.24
CA ARG A 8 43.96 -51.81 -20.82
C ARG A 8 43.41 -51.47 -19.40
N LEU A 9 42.39 -52.07 -18.76
CA LEU A 9 41.25 -53.02 -18.97
C LEU A 9 40.31 -52.83 -17.73
N GLY A 10 39.06 -53.34 -17.60
CA GLY A 10 38.17 -54.11 -18.48
C GLY A 10 36.75 -54.21 -17.89
N GLN A 11 35.76 -54.63 -18.70
CA GLN A 11 34.35 -54.84 -18.28
C GLN A 11 34.13 -56.26 -17.71
N VAL A 12 33.07 -56.44 -16.91
CA VAL A 12 32.09 -57.53 -17.13
C VAL A 12 30.68 -57.00 -16.86
N CYS A 13 29.74 -57.37 -17.72
CA CYS A 13 28.30 -57.13 -17.57
C CYS A 13 27.57 -58.41 -17.98
N SER A 14 26.60 -58.92 -17.19
CA SER A 14 25.49 -59.75 -17.69
C SER A 14 24.46 -60.11 -16.61
N SER A 15 23.20 -59.84 -16.94
CA SER A 15 21.94 -60.41 -16.44
C SER A 15 21.88 -61.94 -16.20
N LYS A 16 20.98 -62.40 -15.29
CA LYS A 16 19.67 -63.03 -15.64
C LYS A 16 18.78 -63.47 -14.44
N LEU A 17 17.52 -63.00 -14.48
CA LEU A 17 16.20 -63.62 -14.16
C LEU A 17 15.98 -64.79 -13.15
N SER A 18 14.79 -64.72 -12.50
CA SER A 18 13.89 -65.82 -12.03
C SER A 18 14.24 -66.58 -10.73
N MET A 19 13.31 -67.09 -9.89
CA MET A 19 11.87 -66.82 -9.58
C MET A 19 11.46 -67.65 -8.31
N LEU A 20 10.24 -67.45 -7.77
CA LEU A 20 9.56 -68.15 -6.64
C LEU A 20 10.01 -67.81 -5.19
N THR A 21 9.22 -68.00 -4.10
CA THR A 21 7.77 -67.83 -3.72
C THR A 21 7.61 -68.40 -2.27
N VAL A 22 6.49 -68.14 -1.56
CA VAL A 22 6.04 -68.72 -0.25
C VAL A 22 6.51 -67.95 1.00
N LEU A 23 5.75 -67.74 2.10
CA LEU A 23 4.30 -67.59 2.40
C LEU A 23 4.18 -67.29 3.92
N ALA A 24 3.38 -66.30 4.36
CA ALA A 24 2.86 -66.25 5.74
C ALA A 24 1.61 -65.35 5.85
N LEU A 25 0.57 -65.82 6.55
CA LEU A 25 -0.71 -65.12 6.75
C LEU A 25 -1.23 -65.31 8.18
N LEU A 26 -1.81 -64.22 8.72
CA LEU A 26 -3.01 -64.15 9.58
C LEU A 26 -3.02 -64.60 11.07
N LEU A 27 -3.52 -63.64 11.88
CA LEU A 27 -4.64 -63.72 12.86
C LEU A 27 -4.44 -63.98 14.37
N SER A 28 -4.93 -62.97 15.13
CA SER A 28 -5.94 -63.04 16.21
C SER A 28 -5.56 -63.13 17.71
N SER A 29 -6.23 -62.23 18.48
CA SER A 29 -6.81 -62.42 19.84
C SER A 29 -5.88 -62.29 21.08
N LEU A 30 -6.28 -61.83 22.29
CA LEU A 30 -7.51 -61.19 22.84
C LEU A 30 -7.25 -60.61 24.28
N TRP A 31 -7.89 -59.49 24.68
CA TRP A 31 -7.97 -58.90 26.07
C TRP A 31 -6.64 -58.52 26.79
N LEU A 32 -6.55 -57.74 27.88
CA LEU A 32 -7.50 -57.19 28.88
C LEU A 32 -6.97 -55.82 29.42
N GLN A 33 -7.83 -54.91 29.91
CA GLN A 33 -7.41 -53.70 30.68
C GLN A 33 -7.16 -54.00 32.18
N PRO A 34 -6.46 -53.12 32.94
CA PRO A 34 -7.13 -51.99 33.61
C PRO A 34 -6.38 -50.64 33.57
N ALA A 35 -7.11 -49.56 33.86
CA ALA A 35 -6.63 -48.18 33.83
C ALA A 35 -5.98 -47.72 35.16
N ILE A 36 -5.12 -46.70 35.07
CA ILE A 36 -4.90 -45.71 36.14
C ILE A 36 -5.05 -44.31 35.54
N ARG A 37 -5.87 -43.47 36.19
CA ARG A 37 -6.11 -42.07 35.80
C ARG A 37 -5.06 -41.14 36.42
N ILE A 38 -4.66 -40.11 35.70
CA ILE A 38 -4.19 -38.84 36.28
C ILE A 38 -5.04 -37.72 35.68
N SER A 39 -5.46 -36.78 36.51
CA SER A 39 -6.45 -35.75 36.20
C SER A 39 -5.79 -34.42 35.86
N VAL A 40 -6.32 -33.71 34.86
CA VAL A 40 -6.02 -32.28 34.60
C VAL A 40 -7.36 -31.58 34.36
N PRO A 41 -7.65 -30.45 35.01
CA PRO A 41 -8.97 -29.83 34.96
C PRO A 41 -9.19 -29.02 33.67
N SER A 42 -10.40 -29.11 33.13
CA SER A 42 -10.90 -28.32 32.00
C SER A 42 -11.55 -27.02 32.48
N VAL A 43 -11.24 -25.91 31.81
CA VAL A 43 -11.92 -24.61 31.98
C VAL A 43 -12.92 -24.43 30.84
N GLU A 44 -14.21 -24.38 31.15
CA GLU A 44 -15.28 -24.11 30.18
C GLU A 44 -15.66 -22.62 30.20
N TRP A 45 -15.96 -22.07 29.02
CA TRP A 45 -16.66 -20.78 28.85
C TRP A 45 -18.06 -21.02 28.25
N PRO A 46 -19.06 -20.18 28.58
CA PRO A 46 -20.47 -20.57 28.50
C PRO A 46 -21.11 -20.44 27.10
N ARG A 47 -22.13 -21.27 26.87
CA ARG A 47 -23.02 -21.22 25.69
C ARG A 47 -24.16 -20.17 25.87
N PRO A 48 -24.70 -19.61 24.77
CA PRO A 48 -25.72 -18.58 24.83
C PRO A 48 -27.11 -19.08 25.25
N ILE A 49 -27.90 -18.19 25.85
CA ILE A 49 -29.27 -18.45 26.29
C ILE A 49 -30.26 -18.19 25.13
N SER A 50 -31.09 -19.18 24.82
CA SER A 50 -32.29 -19.00 23.99
C SER A 50 -33.51 -18.80 24.88
N ALA A 51 -34.33 -17.78 24.60
CA ALA A 51 -35.62 -17.57 25.27
C ALA A 51 -36.72 -17.27 24.25
N LEU A 52 -37.89 -17.88 24.45
CA LEU A 52 -39.06 -17.75 23.58
C LEU A 52 -39.80 -16.42 23.80
N ALA A 53 -40.42 -15.91 22.72
CA ALA A 53 -41.59 -15.04 22.80
C ALA A 53 -42.54 -15.34 21.63
N THR A 54 -43.84 -15.41 21.93
CA THR A 54 -44.90 -15.78 21.00
C THR A 54 -45.82 -14.61 20.66
N GLY A 55 -46.30 -14.54 19.41
CA GLY A 55 -47.65 -14.07 19.09
C GLY A 55 -47.89 -12.59 18.71
N ASN A 56 -48.23 -12.39 17.43
CA ASN A 56 -49.25 -11.45 16.90
C ASN A 56 -49.32 -9.98 17.39
N SER A 57 -49.13 -9.00 16.49
CA SER A 57 -50.19 -8.47 15.60
C SER A 57 -49.93 -7.07 15.01
N ALA A 58 -50.29 -6.92 13.73
CA ALA A 58 -50.87 -5.75 13.04
C ALA A 58 -50.33 -4.30 13.27
N SER A 59 -49.68 -3.77 12.22
CA SER A 59 -49.91 -2.46 11.57
C SER A 59 -50.00 -1.15 12.40
N ARG A 60 -49.15 -0.17 12.03
CA ARG A 60 -49.60 1.03 11.28
C ARG A 60 -48.45 1.83 10.68
N GLU A 61 -48.77 2.57 9.62
CA GLU A 61 -47.87 3.38 8.80
C GLU A 61 -47.51 4.73 9.44
N SER A 62 -46.37 5.29 9.05
CA SER A 62 -46.02 6.71 8.80
C SER A 62 -44.52 6.89 9.05
N GLY A 63 -43.69 7.47 8.19
CA GLY A 63 -43.96 8.16 6.94
C GLY A 63 -43.13 9.45 6.85
N LEU A 64 -42.44 9.64 5.73
CA LEU A 64 -41.90 10.90 5.18
C LEU A 64 -40.53 11.46 5.64
N LEU A 65 -39.75 11.79 4.59
CA LEU A 65 -38.74 12.85 4.45
C LEU A 65 -37.32 12.62 4.97
N TYR A 66 -36.41 12.33 4.04
CA TYR A 66 -35.02 12.79 4.09
C TYR A 66 -34.73 13.71 2.89
N GLY A 67 -34.09 14.84 3.19
CA GLY A 67 -33.65 15.85 2.23
C GLY A 67 -32.27 15.54 1.60
N PRO A 68 -31.64 16.54 0.94
CA PRO A 68 -30.49 16.30 0.07
C PRO A 68 -29.19 16.01 0.82
N ALA A 69 -28.22 15.48 0.06
CA ALA A 69 -26.94 14.97 0.54
C ALA A 69 -26.05 16.00 1.28
N SER A 70 -25.39 15.53 2.34
CA SER A 70 -24.20 16.15 2.92
C SER A 70 -23.35 15.11 3.67
N ASP A 71 -22.04 15.33 3.66
CA ASP A 71 -20.98 14.70 4.46
C ASP A 71 -20.64 13.22 4.25
N ALA A 72 -19.41 13.01 3.75
CA ALA A 72 -18.76 11.71 3.62
C ALA A 72 -18.60 11.02 4.99
N ALA A 73 -18.87 9.71 5.03
CA ALA A 73 -18.88 8.95 6.26
C ALA A 73 -17.47 8.72 6.82
N LYS A 74 -17.18 9.33 7.97
CA LYS A 74 -16.00 9.07 8.80
C LYS A 74 -15.99 7.60 9.30
N PRO A 75 -14.82 7.03 9.66
CA PRO A 75 -14.70 5.65 10.13
C PRO A 75 -15.69 5.33 11.27
N GLN A 76 -16.42 4.23 11.11
CA GLN A 76 -17.51 3.84 12.00
C GLN A 76 -17.00 3.48 13.42
N PRO A 77 -17.75 3.83 14.48
CA PRO A 77 -17.36 3.54 15.84
C PRO A 77 -17.46 2.04 16.17
N PRO A 78 -16.61 1.51 17.07
CA PRO A 78 -16.76 0.15 17.59
C PRO A 78 -18.13 -0.09 18.22
N PHE A 79 -18.60 -1.33 18.17
CA PHE A 79 -19.92 -1.72 18.69
C PHE A 79 -20.13 -1.28 20.14
N GLY A 80 -21.22 -0.56 20.41
CA GLY A 80 -21.54 0.01 21.72
C GLY A 80 -20.91 1.38 22.03
N VAL A 81 -20.08 1.93 21.14
CA VAL A 81 -19.53 3.29 21.25
C VAL A 81 -20.33 4.23 20.33
N SER A 82 -20.84 5.34 20.86
CA SER A 82 -21.48 6.37 20.01
C SER A 82 -20.43 7.06 19.13
N ALA A 83 -20.79 7.48 17.90
CA ALA A 83 -19.88 8.19 17.00
C ALA A 83 -19.18 9.41 17.66
N GLN A 84 -19.90 10.19 18.47
CA GLN A 84 -19.33 11.30 19.23
C GLN A 84 -18.25 10.86 20.23
N ARG A 85 -18.50 9.78 20.98
CA ARG A 85 -17.53 9.19 21.92
C ARG A 85 -16.33 8.57 21.19
N TRP A 86 -16.54 7.98 20.02
CA TRP A 86 -15.45 7.44 19.22
C TRP A 86 -14.57 8.54 18.63
N ALA A 87 -15.17 9.59 18.08
CA ALA A 87 -14.43 10.78 17.64
C ALA A 87 -13.62 11.38 18.79
N ALA A 88 -14.19 11.51 19.99
CA ALA A 88 -13.47 11.98 21.18
C ALA A 88 -12.33 11.03 21.62
N ILE A 89 -12.49 9.71 21.46
CA ILE A 89 -11.42 8.72 21.72
C ILE A 89 -10.31 8.86 20.67
N GLN A 90 -10.63 8.95 19.38
CA GLN A 90 -9.65 9.16 18.32
C GLN A 90 -8.92 10.50 18.47
N GLU A 91 -9.63 11.55 18.90
CA GLU A 91 -9.05 12.86 19.22
C GLU A 91 -8.07 12.79 20.39
N THR A 92 -8.47 12.09 21.47
CA THR A 92 -7.60 11.86 22.63
C THR A 92 -6.37 11.07 22.23
N ILE A 93 -6.53 10.00 21.45
CA ILE A 93 -5.41 9.19 20.94
C ILE A 93 -4.48 10.02 20.06
N ARG A 94 -5.00 10.84 19.12
CA ARG A 94 -4.17 11.69 18.26
C ARG A 94 -3.40 12.73 19.08
N ARG A 95 -4.08 13.41 20.01
CA ARG A 95 -3.44 14.37 20.91
C ARG A 95 -2.34 13.70 21.74
N ASP A 96 -2.63 12.57 22.37
CA ASP A 96 -1.69 11.87 23.25
C ASP A 96 -0.53 11.19 22.48
N LEU A 97 -0.68 10.93 21.18
CA LEU A 97 0.38 10.38 20.32
C LEU A 97 1.28 11.42 19.65
N TYR A 98 0.81 12.65 19.44
CA TYR A 98 1.52 13.67 18.66
C TYR A 98 1.71 15.03 19.37
N SER A 99 1.25 15.22 20.61
CA SER A 99 1.41 16.49 21.34
C SER A 99 2.86 16.94 21.52
N ILE A 100 3.10 18.25 21.46
CA ILE A 100 4.38 18.91 21.74
C ILE A 100 4.37 19.47 23.17
N SER A 101 5.15 18.85 24.05
CA SER A 101 5.21 19.15 25.49
C SER A 101 6.39 20.07 25.84
N ALA A 102 6.16 21.09 26.67
CA ALA A 102 7.21 21.97 27.19
C ALA A 102 8.09 21.27 28.25
N THR A 103 9.36 21.67 28.33
CA THR A 103 10.34 21.24 29.35
C THR A 103 11.17 22.41 29.85
N GLU A 104 12.07 22.16 30.81
CA GLU A 104 12.98 23.18 31.36
C GLU A 104 13.93 23.79 30.31
N SER A 105 14.18 23.09 29.19
CA SER A 105 15.17 23.48 28.18
C SER A 105 14.60 23.68 26.77
N GLY A 106 13.27 23.62 26.59
CA GLY A 106 12.63 23.71 25.27
C GLY A 106 11.30 22.98 25.19
N TYR A 107 11.05 22.29 24.08
CA TYR A 107 9.86 21.47 23.86
C TYR A 107 10.20 20.13 23.20
N LEU A 108 9.41 19.10 23.44
CA LEU A 108 9.65 17.74 22.98
C LEU A 108 8.38 17.10 22.42
N ALA A 109 8.54 16.18 21.47
CA ALA A 109 7.48 15.28 21.02
C ALA A 109 8.04 13.94 20.52
N GLU A 110 7.17 12.96 20.38
CA GLU A 110 7.41 11.76 19.56
C GLU A 110 6.52 11.84 18.32
N ASN A 111 7.03 11.43 17.16
CA ASN A 111 6.19 11.03 16.03
C ASN A 111 6.27 9.52 15.90
N ARG A 112 5.30 8.79 16.45
CA ARG A 112 5.36 7.32 16.51
C ARG A 112 5.13 6.64 15.17
N ALA A 113 4.33 7.24 14.30
CA ALA A 113 4.09 6.73 12.94
C ALA A 113 5.40 6.76 12.11
N GLN A 114 6.19 7.81 12.28
CA GLN A 114 7.48 8.01 11.60
C GLN A 114 8.70 7.54 12.42
N ARG A 115 8.50 7.06 13.66
CA ARG A 115 9.56 6.72 14.63
C ARG A 115 10.59 7.83 14.86
N LEU A 116 10.12 9.06 15.04
CA LEU A 116 10.98 10.23 15.28
C LEU A 116 10.88 10.70 16.74
N SER A 117 12.02 11.00 17.35
CA SER A 117 12.12 11.83 18.54
C SER A 117 12.32 13.27 18.09
N LEU A 118 11.50 14.20 18.58
CA LEU A 118 11.53 15.62 18.24
C LEU A 118 11.92 16.45 19.46
N ALA A 119 12.85 17.39 19.29
CA ALA A 119 13.21 18.39 20.28
C ALA A 119 13.30 19.78 19.62
N PHE A 120 12.81 20.79 20.32
CA PHE A 120 12.76 22.17 19.88
C PHE A 120 13.45 23.05 20.92
N ASP A 121 14.46 23.80 20.52
CA ASP A 121 15.17 24.77 21.35
C ASP A 121 15.03 26.20 20.79
N ALA A 122 15.79 27.17 21.32
CA ALA A 122 15.75 28.55 20.82
C ALA A 122 16.27 28.68 19.37
N ASP A 123 17.09 27.73 18.91
CA ASP A 123 17.75 27.72 17.61
C ASP A 123 17.01 26.86 16.57
N GLY A 124 15.96 26.12 16.96
CA GLY A 124 15.05 25.42 16.06
C GLY A 124 14.84 23.94 16.39
N LEU A 125 14.54 23.15 15.37
CA LEU A 125 14.25 21.72 15.47
C LEU A 125 15.53 20.86 15.51
N THR A 126 15.52 19.81 16.33
CA THR A 126 16.38 18.62 16.23
C THR A 126 15.52 17.36 16.27
N VAL A 127 15.83 16.42 15.38
CA VAL A 127 15.17 15.13 15.14
C VAL A 127 16.21 14.03 15.30
N GLY A 128 15.79 12.91 15.87
CA GLY A 128 16.53 11.65 15.81
C GLY A 128 15.58 10.46 15.75
N PRO A 129 16.07 9.23 15.66
CA PRO A 129 15.24 8.04 15.77
C PRO A 129 14.59 7.94 17.16
N ALA A 130 13.37 7.40 17.22
CA ALA A 130 12.70 7.04 18.47
C ALA A 130 13.11 5.64 18.94
N PRO A 131 13.48 5.44 20.23
CA PRO A 131 13.91 4.15 20.75
C PRO A 131 12.77 3.12 20.78
N ARG A 132 13.03 1.90 20.29
CA ARG A 132 12.02 0.83 20.09
C ARG A 132 11.28 0.34 21.35
N THR A 133 11.71 0.68 22.56
CA THR A 133 11.36 -0.07 23.79
C THR A 133 10.61 0.73 24.87
N LYS A 134 10.34 2.02 24.71
CA LYS A 134 9.57 2.79 25.71
C LYS A 134 8.07 2.46 25.66
N ALA A 135 7.61 1.74 26.67
CA ALA A 135 6.19 1.48 26.93
C ALA A 135 5.40 2.80 27.15
N PRO A 136 4.08 2.83 26.83
CA PRO A 136 3.27 4.02 27.01
C PRO A 136 3.16 4.40 28.51
N GLY A 137 3.58 5.63 28.86
CA GLY A 137 3.35 6.23 30.18
C GLY A 137 4.58 6.76 30.93
N ALA A 138 5.79 6.67 30.39
CA ALA A 138 7.02 7.19 31.02
C ALA A 138 7.18 8.72 30.89
N PHE A 139 6.24 9.50 31.44
CA PHE A 139 6.33 10.96 31.51
C PHE A 139 7.42 11.39 32.50
N GLY A 140 8.33 12.29 32.08
CA GLY A 140 9.25 13.01 32.99
C GLY A 140 10.75 12.85 32.75
N GLN A 141 11.18 12.12 31.72
CA GLN A 141 12.58 12.11 31.26
C GLN A 141 12.63 12.59 29.81
N GLY A 142 13.54 13.52 29.49
CA GLY A 142 13.68 14.10 28.15
C GLY A 142 14.09 13.08 27.06
N PRO A 143 14.28 13.52 25.81
CA PRO A 143 14.68 12.63 24.73
C PRO A 143 16.15 12.34 24.95
N SER A 144 16.44 11.14 25.44
CA SER A 144 17.82 10.70 25.51
C SER A 144 18.26 10.30 24.11
N PHE A 145 18.73 11.28 23.35
CA PHE A 145 19.49 11.06 22.11
C PHE A 145 20.75 10.20 22.34
N ALA A 146 21.13 9.94 23.60
CA ALA A 146 22.25 9.11 24.02
C ALA A 146 21.87 7.65 24.36
N GLU A 147 20.64 7.36 24.81
CA GLU A 147 20.22 6.03 25.31
C GLU A 147 19.47 5.18 24.27
N ALA A 148 20.05 5.03 23.07
CA ALA A 148 19.69 3.93 22.17
C ALA A 148 20.18 2.60 22.78
N SER A 149 19.31 1.91 23.50
CA SER A 149 19.63 0.73 24.32
C SER A 149 19.46 -0.62 23.60
N THR A 150 19.95 -0.71 22.36
CA THR A 150 20.20 -2.01 21.69
C THR A 150 21.28 -1.87 20.61
N GLU A 151 22.12 -2.90 20.44
CA GLU A 151 23.04 -2.99 19.29
C GLU A 151 22.25 -3.04 17.97
N GLY A 152 22.66 -2.23 16.99
CA GLY A 152 22.12 -2.27 15.62
C GLY A 152 21.14 -1.16 15.22
N GLU A 153 20.79 -0.23 16.12
CA GLU A 153 20.05 0.98 15.71
C GLU A 153 20.99 2.03 15.10
N GLN A 154 20.64 2.55 13.91
CA GLN A 154 21.36 3.66 13.30
C GLN A 154 21.22 4.90 14.18
N LYS A 155 22.34 5.43 14.67
CA LYS A 155 22.38 6.73 15.34
C LYS A 155 22.55 7.80 14.29
N TRP A 156 21.64 8.76 14.29
CA TRP A 156 21.73 9.97 13.48
C TRP A 156 20.97 11.10 14.17
N THR A 157 21.30 12.33 13.80
CA THR A 157 20.59 13.54 14.19
C THR A 157 20.40 14.44 12.97
N TRP A 158 19.26 15.11 12.91
CA TRP A 158 18.92 16.01 11.81
C TRP A 158 18.15 17.20 12.34
N GLY A 159 18.25 18.35 11.72
CA GLY A 159 17.42 19.49 12.10
C GLY A 159 17.62 20.68 11.19
N LEU A 160 16.75 21.66 11.29
CA LEU A 160 16.80 22.88 10.50
C LEU A 160 16.65 24.08 11.42
N THR A 161 17.55 25.05 11.26
CA THR A 161 17.49 26.39 11.85
C THR A 161 17.20 27.39 10.74
N LEU A 162 16.06 28.06 10.78
CA LEU A 162 15.85 29.24 9.95
C LEU A 162 16.84 30.34 10.35
N VAL A 163 17.75 30.71 9.45
CA VAL A 163 18.80 31.73 9.70
C VAL A 163 18.52 33.05 8.98
N GLY A 164 17.79 33.02 7.86
CA GLY A 164 17.44 34.24 7.13
C GLY A 164 16.25 34.07 6.21
N TYR A 165 15.62 35.19 5.86
CA TYR A 165 14.60 35.26 4.81
C TYR A 165 14.73 36.56 4.03
N GLY A 166 14.17 36.61 2.83
CA GLY A 166 14.16 37.80 1.98
C GLY A 166 13.96 37.45 0.51
N TYR A 167 14.56 38.23 -0.38
CA TYR A 167 14.61 37.90 -1.81
C TYR A 167 15.96 37.26 -2.17
N ALA A 168 15.99 36.39 -3.17
CA ALA A 168 17.21 35.71 -3.60
C ALA A 168 18.28 36.72 -4.06
N GLY A 169 19.36 36.84 -3.26
CA GLY A 169 20.42 37.85 -3.41
C GLY A 169 20.41 38.96 -2.36
N HIS A 170 19.27 39.16 -1.68
CA HIS A 170 19.06 40.12 -0.60
C HIS A 170 18.28 39.44 0.55
N ILE A 171 18.96 38.55 1.27
CA ILE A 171 18.42 37.80 2.40
C ILE A 171 18.91 38.46 3.69
N LEU A 172 18.00 38.75 4.61
CA LEU A 172 18.31 39.32 5.93
C LEU A 172 18.27 38.24 7.02
N PRO A 173 19.12 38.33 8.06
CA PRO A 173 19.04 37.44 9.21
C PRO A 173 17.67 37.54 9.90
N VAL A 174 17.16 36.41 10.40
CA VAL A 174 15.90 36.42 11.15
C VAL A 174 16.04 37.02 12.55
N SER A 175 14.97 37.64 13.06
CA SER A 175 14.91 38.11 14.44
C SER A 175 14.67 36.95 15.42
N ALA A 176 15.02 37.18 16.69
CA ALA A 176 14.73 36.24 17.77
C ALA A 176 13.22 35.98 17.88
N ALA A 177 12.85 34.70 17.91
CA ALA A 177 11.44 34.29 17.95
C ALA A 177 10.84 34.37 19.36
N ARG A 178 9.53 34.54 19.40
CA ARG A 178 8.70 34.14 20.55
C ARG A 178 8.15 32.75 20.26
N VAL A 179 8.41 31.79 21.14
CA VAL A 179 7.94 30.41 20.96
C VAL A 179 6.62 30.20 21.70
N SER A 180 5.66 29.57 21.02
CA SER A 180 4.40 29.12 21.61
C SER A 180 4.09 27.69 21.18
N THR A 181 3.36 26.94 21.99
CA THR A 181 2.89 25.58 21.68
C THR A 181 1.40 25.48 21.96
N GLN A 182 0.68 24.72 21.14
CA GLN A 182 -0.70 24.32 21.33
C GLN A 182 -0.88 22.90 20.77
N ASP A 183 -1.27 21.96 21.63
CA ASP A 183 -1.52 20.56 21.28
C ASP A 183 -0.36 19.92 20.50
N ASN A 184 -0.51 19.64 19.20
CA ASN A 184 0.54 19.08 18.33
C ASN A 184 1.30 20.12 17.50
N ARG A 185 1.04 21.42 17.72
CA ARG A 185 1.65 22.54 16.98
C ARG A 185 2.59 23.37 17.85
N LEU A 186 3.76 23.68 17.32
CA LEU A 186 4.69 24.66 17.87
C LEU A 186 4.89 25.80 16.87
N THR A 187 5.13 27.02 17.33
CA THR A 187 5.33 28.20 16.46
C THR A 187 6.36 29.16 17.01
N TYR A 188 7.34 29.49 16.18
CA TYR A 188 8.37 30.51 16.35
C TYR A 188 7.93 31.80 15.62
N SER A 189 7.30 32.72 16.34
CA SER A 189 6.82 33.99 15.78
C SER A 189 7.93 35.05 15.78
N ARG A 190 8.22 35.63 14.61
CA ARG A 190 9.33 36.58 14.39
C ARG A 190 8.78 37.91 13.89
N GLY A 191 8.78 38.90 14.76
CA GLY A 191 8.26 40.24 14.50
C GLY A 191 9.33 41.31 14.24
N ASP A 192 8.86 42.52 13.93
CA ASP A 192 9.63 43.76 13.76
C ASP A 192 9.86 44.53 15.07
N GLY A 193 9.31 44.03 16.19
CA GLY A 193 9.34 44.69 17.50
C GLY A 193 8.08 45.51 17.83
N SER A 194 7.18 45.76 16.87
CA SER A 194 5.88 46.42 17.09
C SER A 194 4.87 45.53 17.84
N GLY A 195 5.07 44.21 17.78
CA GLY A 195 4.16 43.20 18.29
C GLY A 195 3.45 42.38 17.21
N ALA A 196 3.48 42.83 15.95
CA ALA A 196 3.07 42.02 14.81
C ALA A 196 4.15 40.98 14.43
N SER A 197 3.73 39.80 13.97
CA SER A 197 4.64 38.82 13.36
C SER A 197 4.81 39.14 11.87
N LEU A 198 6.04 39.09 11.38
CA LEU A 198 6.35 39.18 9.95
C LEU A 198 6.53 37.80 9.33
N LEU A 199 7.02 36.85 10.13
CA LEU A 199 7.29 35.49 9.74
C LEU A 199 7.00 34.56 10.92
N ASP A 200 6.03 33.68 10.77
CA ASP A 200 5.79 32.57 11.69
C ASP A 200 6.38 31.30 11.07
N GLU A 201 7.40 30.72 11.71
CA GLU A 201 7.86 29.35 11.43
C GLU A 201 7.12 28.41 12.37
N TRP A 202 6.39 27.44 11.83
CA TRP A 202 5.52 26.57 12.60
C TRP A 202 5.74 25.10 12.28
N TYR A 203 5.49 24.25 13.27
CA TYR A 203 5.64 22.81 13.16
C TYR A 203 4.35 22.13 13.58
N VAL A 204 3.84 21.18 12.81
CA VAL A 204 2.68 20.36 13.17
C VAL A 204 3.08 18.89 13.12
N ASN A 205 2.99 18.22 14.27
CA ASN A 205 3.33 16.80 14.38
C ASN A 205 2.08 15.95 14.07
N GLU A 206 2.13 15.14 13.03
CA GLU A 206 0.99 14.34 12.56
C GLU A 206 1.38 12.90 12.20
N GLN A 207 0.39 12.04 11.93
CA GLN A 207 0.64 10.66 11.50
C GLN A 207 1.43 10.59 10.18
N ARG A 208 1.25 11.55 9.26
CA ARG A 208 1.95 11.58 7.98
C ARG A 208 3.42 11.98 8.09
N GLY A 209 3.79 12.78 9.09
CA GLY A 209 5.10 13.43 9.16
C GLY A 209 5.15 14.52 10.23
N LEU A 210 6.26 15.25 10.24
CA LEU A 210 6.36 16.55 10.89
C LEU A 210 6.33 17.62 9.80
N GLU A 211 5.29 18.44 9.77
CA GLU A 211 5.22 19.62 8.91
C GLU A 211 6.18 20.68 9.47
N GLN A 212 6.92 21.38 8.61
CA GLN A 212 7.68 22.59 8.96
C GLN A 212 7.22 23.72 8.03
N GLY A 213 6.12 24.35 8.40
CA GLY A 213 5.53 25.42 7.61
C GLY A 213 6.05 26.82 7.96
N PHE A 214 5.87 27.75 7.03
CA PHE A 214 6.20 29.16 7.18
C PHE A 214 5.03 30.02 6.71
N THR A 215 4.59 30.96 7.53
CA THR A 215 3.65 32.02 7.14
C THR A 215 4.39 33.33 7.01
N VAL A 216 4.62 33.76 5.77
CA VAL A 216 5.25 35.06 5.46
C VAL A 216 4.14 36.11 5.38
N SER A 217 4.10 37.06 6.31
CA SER A 217 2.94 37.96 6.46
C SER A 217 2.84 39.07 5.41
N GLN A 218 3.99 39.50 4.87
CA GLN A 218 4.10 40.53 3.82
C GLN A 218 5.44 40.39 3.08
N PRO A 219 5.60 40.98 1.88
CA PRO A 219 6.90 41.08 1.22
C PRO A 219 7.92 41.74 2.16
N GLN A 220 9.14 41.20 2.23
CA GLN A 220 10.19 41.82 3.04
C GLN A 220 10.58 43.18 2.45
N ASP A 221 10.69 44.21 3.29
CA ASP A 221 11.26 45.49 2.87
C ASP A 221 12.79 45.38 2.74
N THR A 222 13.26 45.33 1.50
CA THR A 222 14.67 45.30 1.13
C THR A 222 15.25 46.70 0.87
N GLY A 223 14.56 47.78 1.27
CA GLY A 223 14.98 49.16 1.00
C GLY A 223 14.93 49.53 -0.48
N GLY A 224 14.04 48.88 -1.25
CA GLY A 224 13.91 49.03 -2.70
C GLY A 224 14.82 48.11 -3.53
N LEU A 225 15.65 47.27 -2.90
CA LEU A 225 16.54 46.32 -3.56
C LEU A 225 15.90 44.92 -3.64
N GLY A 226 14.92 44.78 -4.53
CA GLY A 226 14.36 43.47 -4.90
C GLY A 226 12.84 43.46 -5.01
N ARG A 227 12.35 43.31 -6.26
CA ARG A 227 10.97 42.93 -6.63
C ARG A 227 10.86 42.40 -8.08
N SER A 228 11.75 42.83 -8.98
CA SER A 228 11.70 42.40 -10.39
C SER A 228 12.47 41.10 -10.62
N GLY A 229 11.78 39.96 -10.59
CA GLY A 229 12.31 38.65 -11.01
C GLY A 229 13.24 37.96 -10.01
N GLN A 230 13.23 38.37 -8.75
CA GLN A 230 13.86 37.64 -7.65
C GLN A 230 12.78 36.87 -6.88
N MET A 231 13.06 35.60 -6.55
CA MET A 231 12.18 34.75 -5.76
C MET A 231 12.36 35.03 -4.27
N VAL A 232 11.30 34.88 -3.48
CA VAL A 232 11.39 34.83 -2.02
C VAL A 232 12.25 33.62 -1.62
N ALA A 233 13.14 33.82 -0.66
CA ALA A 233 14.08 32.83 -0.18
C ALA A 233 13.98 32.65 1.34
N LEU A 234 13.94 31.40 1.80
CA LEU A 234 14.06 31.00 3.22
C LEU A 234 15.33 30.15 3.35
N ASP A 235 16.30 30.64 4.14
CA ASP A 235 17.58 29.95 4.38
C ASP A 235 17.52 29.15 5.68
N LEU A 236 17.61 27.83 5.54
CA LEU A 236 17.52 26.84 6.60
C LEU A 236 18.89 26.16 6.77
N ARG A 237 19.62 26.53 7.84
CA ARG A 237 20.89 25.89 8.18
C ARG A 237 20.65 24.48 8.71
N LEU A 238 21.40 23.52 8.20
CA LEU A 238 21.33 22.13 8.63
C LEU A 238 21.97 21.94 10.01
N ARG A 239 21.32 21.15 10.87
CA ARG A 239 21.82 20.64 12.15
C ARG A 239 21.97 19.12 12.08
N GLY A 240 22.89 18.57 12.85
CA GLY A 240 23.11 17.12 12.95
C GLY A 240 24.13 16.56 11.96
N ASP A 241 24.00 15.29 11.62
CA ASP A 241 25.00 14.48 10.91
C ASP A 241 24.57 13.97 9.53
N LEU A 242 23.27 14.05 9.19
CA LEU A 242 22.79 13.59 7.88
C LEU A 242 23.26 14.49 6.72
N VAL A 243 23.53 13.88 5.58
CA VAL A 243 23.95 14.57 4.34
C VAL A 243 22.75 14.76 3.40
N PRO A 244 22.43 15.99 2.95
CA PRO A 244 21.37 16.23 1.97
C PRO A 244 21.76 15.78 0.55
N ALA A 245 20.81 15.17 -0.16
CA ALA A 245 20.90 14.84 -1.58
C ALA A 245 19.60 15.26 -2.30
N SER A 246 19.72 15.84 -3.49
CA SER A 246 18.56 16.17 -4.33
C SER A 246 17.96 14.89 -4.90
N VAL A 247 16.64 14.77 -4.84
CA VAL A 247 15.91 13.56 -5.27
C VAL A 247 15.52 13.63 -6.76
N ASP A 248 15.16 14.82 -7.22
CA ASP A 248 14.52 15.06 -8.51
C ASP A 248 15.00 16.38 -9.16
N ASP A 249 14.92 16.45 -10.50
CA ASP A 249 15.21 17.66 -11.28
C ASP A 249 14.18 18.78 -11.07
N GLY A 250 12.99 18.43 -10.55
CA GLY A 250 11.95 19.38 -10.14
C GLY A 250 12.31 20.16 -8.87
N ALA A 251 13.34 19.71 -8.15
CA ALA A 251 13.83 20.26 -6.90
C ALA A 251 12.70 20.42 -5.86
N ARG A 252 11.77 19.45 -5.75
CA ARG A 252 10.67 19.49 -4.75
C ARG A 252 10.90 18.65 -3.51
N SER A 253 11.93 17.80 -3.52
CA SER A 253 12.30 17.00 -2.34
C SER A 253 13.82 16.85 -2.18
N ILE A 254 14.24 16.72 -0.92
CA ILE A 254 15.62 16.47 -0.51
C ILE A 254 15.62 15.26 0.42
N ASP A 255 16.40 14.24 0.05
CA ASP A 255 16.68 13.08 0.88
C ASP A 255 17.85 13.37 1.81
N PHE A 256 17.83 12.81 3.01
CA PHE A 256 18.88 12.93 4.00
C PHE A 256 19.47 11.56 4.32
N LEU A 257 20.77 11.43 4.07
CA LEU A 257 21.53 10.18 4.11
C LEU A 257 22.33 10.09 5.41
N ALA A 258 22.26 8.95 6.08
CA ALA A 258 23.15 8.62 7.20
C ALA A 258 24.56 8.26 6.70
N GLU A 259 25.53 8.12 7.63
CA GLU A 259 26.96 7.86 7.33
C GLU A 259 27.21 6.70 6.35
N GLY A 260 26.34 5.68 6.34
CA GLY A 260 26.40 4.55 5.39
C GLY A 260 25.78 4.79 4.01
N GLY A 261 25.36 6.01 3.68
CA GLY A 261 24.67 6.36 2.43
C GLY A 261 23.20 5.94 2.33
N GLY A 262 22.64 5.36 3.39
CA GLY A 262 21.22 5.03 3.46
C GLY A 262 20.38 6.26 3.74
N ILE A 263 19.33 6.48 2.95
CA ILE A 263 18.33 7.53 3.17
C ILE A 263 17.53 7.17 4.43
N VAL A 264 17.34 8.13 5.34
CA VAL A 264 16.58 7.92 6.60
C VAL A 264 15.45 8.93 6.80
N LEU A 265 15.60 10.15 6.26
CA LEU A 265 14.58 11.19 6.23
C LEU A 265 14.43 11.73 4.81
N ARG A 266 13.22 12.21 4.49
CA ARG A 266 12.92 13.06 3.34
C ARG A 266 12.27 14.35 3.82
N TYR A 267 12.70 15.47 3.25
CA TYR A 267 12.03 16.76 3.36
C TYR A 267 11.46 17.09 1.98
N GLY A 268 10.14 17.13 1.85
CA GLY A 268 9.46 17.16 0.56
C GLY A 268 8.02 17.62 0.67
N GLU A 269 7.17 17.13 -0.24
CA GLU A 269 5.76 17.56 -0.37
C GLU A 269 5.56 19.09 -0.46
N LEU A 270 6.60 19.84 -0.87
CA LEU A 270 6.62 21.31 -0.82
C LEU A 270 5.38 21.91 -1.51
N HIS A 271 4.46 22.38 -0.66
CA HIS A 271 3.25 23.08 -1.03
C HIS A 271 3.45 24.57 -0.75
N VAL A 272 3.01 25.44 -1.66
CA VAL A 272 3.04 26.89 -1.43
C VAL A 272 1.78 27.53 -2.01
N GLU A 273 1.05 28.27 -1.18
CA GLU A 273 -0.13 29.03 -1.55
C GLU A 273 -0.03 30.51 -1.11
N ASP A 274 -0.74 31.38 -1.83
CA ASP A 274 -1.01 32.75 -1.39
C ASP A 274 -2.38 32.85 -0.67
N ALA A 275 -2.71 34.03 -0.13
CA ALA A 275 -3.91 34.26 0.67
C ALA A 275 -5.25 34.03 -0.06
N THR A 276 -5.23 33.74 -1.37
CA THR A 276 -6.41 33.33 -2.14
C THR A 276 -6.51 31.81 -2.35
N GLY A 277 -5.54 31.04 -1.86
CA GLY A 277 -5.38 29.62 -2.16
C GLY A 277 -4.76 29.36 -3.55
N ARG A 278 -4.10 30.36 -4.14
CA ARG A 278 -3.42 30.21 -5.44
C ARG A 278 -2.06 29.55 -5.22
N MET A 279 -1.87 28.37 -5.82
CA MET A 279 -0.60 27.66 -5.84
C MET A 279 0.51 28.51 -6.49
N LEU A 280 1.66 28.60 -5.81
CA LEU A 280 2.85 29.30 -6.30
C LEU A 280 3.96 28.32 -6.72
N PRO A 281 4.72 28.61 -7.78
CA PRO A 281 5.92 27.85 -8.11
C PRO A 281 6.97 27.94 -7.00
N ALA A 282 7.44 26.78 -6.51
CA ALA A 282 8.47 26.72 -5.47
C ALA A 282 9.42 25.53 -5.65
N ARG A 283 10.61 25.63 -5.04
CA ARG A 283 11.64 24.57 -5.01
C ARG A 283 12.51 24.62 -3.74
N LEU A 284 13.06 23.46 -3.37
CA LEU A 284 14.11 23.26 -2.37
C LEU A 284 15.47 23.16 -3.07
N THR A 285 16.49 23.84 -2.57
CA THR A 285 17.85 23.77 -3.12
C THR A 285 18.90 23.57 -2.03
N ILE A 286 19.88 22.72 -2.28
CA ILE A 286 21.04 22.57 -1.38
C ILE A 286 22.02 23.71 -1.70
N VAL A 287 22.41 24.48 -0.68
CA VAL A 287 23.30 25.64 -0.79
C VAL A 287 24.40 25.60 0.28
N SER A 288 25.48 26.35 0.07
CA SER A 288 26.45 26.68 1.11
C SER A 288 26.27 28.15 1.48
N LEU A 289 25.91 28.45 2.72
CA LEU A 289 25.77 29.84 3.20
C LEU A 289 27.15 30.37 3.60
N ALA A 290 27.40 31.66 3.34
CA ALA A 290 28.74 32.25 3.47
C ALA A 290 29.32 32.24 4.91
N ASP A 291 28.46 32.09 5.91
CA ASP A 291 28.79 32.00 7.34
C ASP A 291 28.70 30.57 7.90
N SER A 292 28.52 29.57 7.03
CA SER A 292 28.32 28.16 7.41
C SER A 292 29.46 27.26 6.92
N ALA A 293 29.90 26.34 7.77
CA ALA A 293 30.94 25.36 7.45
C ALA A 293 30.40 24.09 6.74
N GLY A 294 29.12 24.06 6.37
CA GLY A 294 28.43 22.89 5.85
C GLY A 294 27.28 23.24 4.91
N GLN A 295 26.55 22.23 4.46
CA GLN A 295 25.39 22.42 3.58
C GLN A 295 24.20 23.01 4.35
N SER A 296 23.32 23.69 3.63
CA SER A 296 22.06 24.28 4.11
C SER A 296 20.98 24.08 3.04
N ILE A 297 19.73 24.18 3.43
CA ILE A 297 18.58 24.11 2.52
C ILE A 297 18.06 25.53 2.28
N ARG A 298 17.78 25.88 1.03
CA ARG A 298 17.06 27.09 0.68
C ARG A 298 15.75 26.75 0.01
N ILE A 299 14.64 27.21 0.57
CA ILE A 299 13.34 27.22 -0.12
C ILE A 299 13.30 28.48 -0.99
N LEU A 300 12.90 28.33 -2.25
CA LEU A 300 12.69 29.43 -3.20
C LEU A 300 11.23 29.41 -3.66
N VAL A 301 10.56 30.56 -3.58
CA VAL A 301 9.15 30.76 -3.94
C VAL A 301 9.05 31.89 -4.97
N ASP A 302 8.31 31.66 -6.04
CA ASP A 302 7.93 32.70 -7.00
C ASP A 302 6.66 33.41 -6.50
N ASP A 303 6.83 34.57 -5.87
CA ASP A 303 5.76 35.41 -5.31
C ASP A 303 5.14 36.38 -6.33
N ALA A 304 5.39 36.17 -7.63
CA ALA A 304 4.85 37.01 -8.69
C ALA A 304 3.31 37.14 -8.60
N ASP A 305 2.86 38.39 -8.48
CA ASP A 305 1.46 38.79 -8.29
C ASP A 305 0.75 38.13 -7.09
N ALA A 306 1.50 37.62 -6.11
CA ALA A 306 0.93 36.93 -4.95
C ALA A 306 0.32 37.87 -3.92
N ILE A 307 -0.83 37.47 -3.38
CA ILE A 307 -1.52 38.19 -2.30
C ILE A 307 -1.09 37.58 -0.98
N TYR A 308 -0.41 38.37 -0.14
CA TYR A 308 0.10 37.90 1.14
C TYR A 308 -1.01 37.78 2.21
N PRO A 309 -0.86 36.89 3.21
CA PRO A 309 0.31 36.06 3.51
C PRO A 309 0.59 34.94 2.49
N LEU A 310 1.85 34.50 2.44
CA LEU A 310 2.23 33.24 1.81
C LEU A 310 2.27 32.13 2.86
N VAL A 311 1.77 30.95 2.53
CA VAL A 311 1.92 29.73 3.33
C VAL A 311 2.82 28.77 2.56
N VAL A 312 3.96 28.43 3.15
CA VAL A 312 4.95 27.48 2.61
C VAL A 312 4.93 26.26 3.51
N ASP A 313 4.52 25.09 3.03
CA ASP A 313 4.33 23.86 3.82
C ASP A 313 5.05 22.65 3.19
N PRO A 314 6.31 22.39 3.59
CA PRO A 314 7.00 21.12 3.36
C PRO A 314 6.88 20.14 4.54
N LEU A 315 6.82 18.85 4.21
CA LEU A 315 6.71 17.73 5.13
C LEU A 315 8.06 17.02 5.36
N VAL A 316 8.37 16.71 6.62
CA VAL A 316 9.45 15.79 7.02
C VAL A 316 8.86 14.40 7.26
N THR A 317 9.31 13.41 6.49
CA THR A 317 8.90 12.00 6.65
C THR A 317 10.11 11.11 6.89
N SER A 318 9.94 10.06 7.69
CA SER A 318 10.89 8.94 7.71
C SER A 318 10.77 8.14 6.41
N GLN A 319 11.86 7.55 5.93
CA GLN A 319 11.72 6.56 4.87
C GLN A 319 11.15 5.26 5.45
N ALA A 320 9.92 4.90 5.08
CA ALA A 320 9.38 3.57 5.34
C ALA A 320 10.30 2.51 4.73
N ASN A 321 10.64 1.47 5.49
CA ASN A 321 11.63 0.45 5.12
C ASN A 321 11.44 -0.05 3.68
N LYS A 322 12.42 0.21 2.80
CA LYS A 322 12.42 -0.31 1.44
C LYS A 322 12.50 -1.84 1.48
N LEU A 323 11.42 -2.51 1.08
CA LEU A 323 11.39 -3.97 0.97
C LEU A 323 12.17 -4.40 -0.28
N THR A 324 13.09 -5.35 -0.11
CA THR A 324 13.89 -5.94 -1.19
C THR A 324 13.93 -7.44 -1.02
N ALA A 325 13.84 -8.19 -2.12
CA ALA A 325 14.11 -9.63 -2.11
C ALA A 325 15.54 -9.93 -1.60
N SER A 326 15.68 -10.98 -0.80
CA SER A 326 16.97 -11.43 -0.24
C SER A 326 18.01 -11.83 -1.29
N ASP A 327 17.54 -12.17 -2.49
CA ASP A 327 18.33 -12.56 -3.66
C ASP A 327 18.00 -11.69 -4.89
N ALA A 328 17.61 -10.43 -4.65
CA ALA A 328 17.25 -9.47 -5.70
C ALA A 328 18.35 -9.32 -6.77
N ALA A 329 17.98 -9.52 -8.03
CA ALA A 329 18.81 -9.26 -9.19
C ALA A 329 18.18 -8.23 -10.14
N ALA A 330 18.99 -7.65 -11.03
CA ALA A 330 18.49 -6.77 -12.08
C ALA A 330 17.57 -7.53 -13.04
N ASN A 331 16.45 -6.90 -13.44
CA ASN A 331 15.40 -7.50 -14.28
C ASN A 331 14.64 -8.67 -13.62
N ASP A 332 14.65 -8.79 -12.29
CA ASP A 332 13.74 -9.71 -11.58
C ASP A 332 12.27 -9.28 -11.65
N GLU A 333 12.01 -8.02 -12.01
CA GLU A 333 10.68 -7.38 -12.03
C GLU A 333 9.98 -7.42 -10.65
N PHE A 334 10.77 -7.34 -9.57
CA PHE A 334 10.27 -7.26 -8.20
C PHE A 334 9.43 -5.99 -7.99
N GLY A 335 8.17 -6.17 -7.58
CA GLY A 335 7.21 -5.08 -7.41
C GLY A 335 6.19 -4.96 -8.54
N ILE A 336 6.30 -5.78 -9.60
CA ILE A 336 5.32 -5.83 -10.71
C ILE A 336 3.88 -6.10 -10.25
N SER A 337 3.72 -6.88 -9.18
CA SER A 337 2.46 -7.09 -8.49
C SER A 337 2.70 -7.11 -6.99
N VAL A 338 1.78 -6.51 -6.24
CA VAL A 338 1.85 -6.41 -4.78
C VAL A 338 0.44 -6.64 -4.24
N ALA A 339 0.33 -7.44 -3.19
CA ALA A 339 -0.87 -7.56 -2.38
C ALA A 339 -0.49 -7.51 -0.89
N ILE A 340 -1.38 -6.99 -0.06
CA ILE A 340 -1.20 -6.88 1.39
C ILE A 340 -2.49 -7.33 2.08
N ASP A 341 -2.35 -8.11 3.14
CA ASP A 341 -3.42 -8.32 4.12
C ASP A 341 -2.82 -8.33 5.54
N VAL A 342 -3.46 -7.58 6.45
CA VAL A 342 -3.05 -7.31 7.83
C VAL A 342 -1.53 -7.07 7.98
N ASP A 343 -0.80 -8.11 8.41
CA ASP A 343 0.63 -8.09 8.74
C ASP A 343 1.48 -8.90 7.73
N THR A 344 0.94 -9.17 6.53
CA THR A 344 1.62 -9.91 5.44
C THR A 344 1.54 -9.16 4.11
N ILE A 345 2.69 -8.95 3.47
CA ILE A 345 2.83 -8.39 2.12
C ILE A 345 3.37 -9.48 1.19
N VAL A 346 2.79 -9.61 0.00
CA VAL A 346 3.27 -10.49 -1.07
C VAL A 346 3.70 -9.64 -2.26
N VAL A 347 4.94 -9.84 -2.73
CA VAL A 347 5.50 -9.12 -3.89
C VAL A 347 5.90 -10.09 -4.98
N GLY A 348 5.32 -9.91 -6.17
CA GLY A 348 5.67 -10.66 -7.38
C GLY A 348 6.99 -10.22 -8.01
N ALA A 349 7.68 -11.16 -8.67
CA ALA A 349 8.94 -10.96 -9.38
C ALA A 349 9.04 -11.96 -10.55
N TYR A 350 8.28 -11.73 -11.63
CA TYR A 350 8.15 -12.71 -12.72
C TYR A 350 9.43 -12.89 -13.54
N GLY A 351 10.35 -11.93 -13.52
CA GLY A 351 11.63 -11.98 -14.22
C GLY A 351 12.65 -12.94 -13.59
N ASN A 352 12.49 -13.21 -12.29
CA ASN A 352 13.46 -13.99 -11.51
C ASN A 352 13.75 -15.38 -12.10
N ALA A 353 15.01 -15.80 -12.00
CA ALA A 353 15.51 -17.10 -12.45
C ALA A 353 15.14 -17.43 -13.92
N SER A 354 15.55 -16.57 -14.86
CA SER A 354 15.26 -16.71 -16.30
C SER A 354 13.76 -16.77 -16.61
N TYR A 355 13.00 -15.84 -16.04
CA TYR A 355 11.55 -15.73 -16.19
C TYR A 355 10.77 -16.97 -15.70
N LYS A 356 11.38 -17.84 -14.89
CA LYS A 356 10.64 -18.86 -14.13
C LYS A 356 9.72 -18.18 -13.10
N GLY A 357 10.22 -17.10 -12.52
CA GLY A 357 9.48 -16.21 -11.64
C GLY A 357 9.46 -16.65 -10.18
N ALA A 358 9.19 -15.69 -9.31
CA ALA A 358 9.06 -15.86 -7.87
C ALA A 358 7.99 -14.91 -7.30
N ALA A 359 7.55 -15.20 -6.08
CA ALA A 359 6.86 -14.24 -5.22
C ALA A 359 7.51 -14.25 -3.83
N TYR A 360 7.53 -13.10 -3.16
CA TYR A 360 8.21 -12.92 -1.88
C TYR A 360 7.20 -12.49 -0.82
N VAL A 361 7.15 -13.23 0.28
CA VAL A 361 6.28 -12.95 1.43
C VAL A 361 7.11 -12.20 2.45
N PHE A 362 6.68 -11.00 2.80
CA PHE A 362 7.19 -10.20 3.91
C PHE A 362 6.16 -10.22 5.03
N ALA A 363 6.60 -10.44 6.26
CA ALA A 363 5.74 -10.41 7.44
C ALA A 363 6.18 -9.29 8.37
N ARG A 364 5.23 -8.68 9.07
CA ARG A 364 5.51 -7.76 10.17
C ARG A 364 6.10 -8.54 11.36
N ASN A 365 6.95 -7.86 12.11
CA ASN A 365 7.78 -8.38 13.20
C ASN A 365 8.90 -9.35 12.75
N GLN A 366 9.00 -9.68 11.45
CA GLN A 366 10.06 -10.53 10.93
C GLN A 366 11.40 -9.78 10.96
N GLY A 367 12.35 -10.27 11.75
CA GLY A 367 13.62 -9.58 12.02
C GLY A 367 13.57 -8.56 13.16
N GLY A 368 12.48 -8.51 13.94
CA GLY A 368 12.36 -7.71 15.17
C GLY A 368 11.05 -6.92 15.25
N PRO A 369 10.68 -6.40 16.44
CA PRO A 369 9.41 -5.69 16.65
C PRO A 369 9.17 -4.56 15.64
N ASP A 370 7.96 -4.54 15.10
CA ASP A 370 7.46 -3.64 14.05
C ASP A 370 8.33 -3.55 12.77
N ASN A 371 9.26 -4.49 12.55
CA ASN A 371 10.00 -4.58 11.30
C ASN A 371 9.21 -5.36 10.25
N TRP A 372 9.29 -4.96 8.98
CA TRP A 372 8.87 -5.79 7.85
C TRP A 372 10.10 -6.55 7.32
N GLY A 373 10.03 -7.88 7.32
CA GLY A 373 11.13 -8.74 6.88
C GLY A 373 10.64 -9.89 6.01
N GLN A 374 11.49 -10.37 5.10
CA GLN A 374 11.14 -11.48 4.22
C GLN A 374 10.99 -12.77 5.04
N ALA A 375 9.77 -13.30 5.09
CA ALA A 375 9.44 -14.58 5.71
C ALA A 375 9.64 -15.76 4.74
N LYS A 376 9.36 -15.57 3.44
CA LYS A 376 9.44 -16.66 2.45
C LYS A 376 9.70 -16.17 1.03
N LYS A 377 10.41 -16.98 0.24
CA LYS A 377 10.35 -16.97 -1.23
C LYS A 377 9.49 -18.14 -1.72
N LEU A 378 8.46 -17.85 -2.50
CA LEU A 378 7.54 -18.79 -3.13
C LEU A 378 7.99 -19.05 -4.57
N THR A 379 7.92 -20.31 -4.99
CA THR A 379 8.12 -20.74 -6.38
C THR A 379 7.15 -21.88 -6.71
N ALA A 380 6.73 -22.00 -7.97
CA ALA A 380 5.94 -23.14 -8.43
C ALA A 380 6.74 -24.44 -8.37
N SER A 381 6.14 -25.50 -7.81
CA SER A 381 6.75 -26.83 -7.67
C SER A 381 7.18 -27.45 -9.01
N ASP A 382 6.45 -27.14 -10.08
CA ASP A 382 6.67 -27.58 -11.46
C ASP A 382 7.20 -26.46 -12.38
N GLY A 383 7.56 -25.30 -11.81
CA GLY A 383 7.89 -24.11 -12.59
C GLY A 383 9.09 -24.31 -13.53
N ALA A 384 8.91 -23.90 -14.78
CA ALA A 384 9.90 -23.89 -15.84
C ALA A 384 10.32 -22.45 -16.20
N ALA A 385 11.42 -22.31 -16.95
CA ALA A 385 11.83 -21.01 -17.48
C ALA A 385 10.75 -20.43 -18.40
N ASN A 386 10.53 -19.12 -18.34
CA ASN A 386 9.45 -18.38 -19.03
C ASN A 386 8.01 -18.59 -18.53
N ASP A 387 7.76 -19.28 -17.41
CA ASP A 387 6.40 -19.46 -16.86
C ASP A 387 5.76 -18.17 -16.30
N TRP A 388 6.58 -17.17 -15.94
CA TRP A 388 6.15 -15.88 -15.37
C TRP A 388 5.36 -16.01 -14.05
N PHE A 389 5.79 -16.92 -13.16
CA PHE A 389 5.24 -17.02 -11.81
C PHE A 389 5.47 -15.72 -11.02
N GLY A 390 4.43 -15.16 -10.41
CA GLY A 390 4.51 -13.85 -9.73
C GLY A 390 4.17 -12.66 -10.62
N ILE A 391 3.61 -12.88 -11.82
CA ILE A 391 3.05 -11.80 -12.65
C ILE A 391 1.82 -11.16 -12.01
N SER A 392 1.05 -11.94 -11.24
CA SER A 392 -0.01 -11.45 -10.36
C SER A 392 0.03 -12.19 -9.01
N VAL A 393 -0.35 -11.49 -7.95
CA VAL A 393 -0.44 -12.02 -6.59
C VAL A 393 -1.69 -11.50 -5.90
N ALA A 394 -2.29 -12.31 -5.03
CA ALA A 394 -3.34 -11.91 -4.11
C ALA A 394 -3.18 -12.67 -2.78
N ILE A 395 -3.68 -12.11 -1.69
CA ILE A 395 -3.64 -12.70 -0.35
C ILE A 395 -4.95 -12.42 0.39
N ASP A 396 -5.43 -13.43 1.12
CA ASP A 396 -6.44 -13.31 2.18
C ASP A 396 -5.96 -14.14 3.37
N VAL A 397 -5.65 -13.48 4.47
CA VAL A 397 -5.17 -14.03 5.75
C VAL A 397 -4.05 -15.07 5.60
N ASP A 398 -4.41 -16.36 5.59
CA ASP A 398 -3.49 -17.50 5.56
C ASP A 398 -3.42 -18.17 4.17
N THR A 399 -3.98 -17.55 3.12
CA THR A 399 -3.98 -18.06 1.74
C THR A 399 -3.43 -17.03 0.75
N ILE A 400 -2.40 -17.41 0.00
CA ILE A 400 -1.79 -16.62 -1.08
C ILE A 400 -2.07 -17.30 -2.42
N VAL A 401 -2.46 -16.52 -3.43
CA VAL A 401 -2.62 -16.97 -4.82
C VAL A 401 -1.56 -16.28 -5.68
N VAL A 402 -0.86 -17.05 -6.52
CA VAL A 402 0.17 -16.52 -7.44
C VAL A 402 -0.10 -16.99 -8.86
N GLY A 403 -0.22 -16.05 -9.79
CA GLY A 403 -0.39 -16.32 -11.22
C GLY A 403 0.92 -16.66 -11.95
N ALA A 404 0.82 -17.49 -12.99
CA ALA A 404 1.90 -17.88 -13.89
C ALA A 404 1.35 -18.02 -15.33
N LEU A 405 1.04 -16.88 -15.95
CA LEU A 405 0.22 -16.83 -17.18
C LEU A 405 0.83 -17.56 -18.39
N ARG A 406 2.15 -17.81 -18.38
CA ARG A 406 2.86 -18.45 -19.49
C ARG A 406 3.10 -19.95 -19.32
N ASN A 407 2.83 -20.50 -18.14
CA ASN A 407 2.98 -21.92 -17.85
C ASN A 407 2.24 -22.80 -18.87
N SER A 408 2.81 -23.97 -19.19
CA SER A 408 2.24 -24.94 -20.14
C SER A 408 1.86 -24.32 -21.49
N SER A 409 2.82 -23.67 -22.15
CA SER A 409 2.65 -23.05 -23.48
C SER A 409 1.53 -22.01 -23.53
N LEU A 410 1.58 -21.01 -22.64
CA LEU A 410 0.58 -19.94 -22.56
C LEU A 410 -0.85 -20.44 -22.24
N GLN A 411 -1.05 -21.70 -21.83
CA GLN A 411 -2.30 -22.14 -21.22
C GLN A 411 -2.50 -21.39 -19.89
N GLY A 412 -1.42 -21.29 -19.11
CA GLY A 412 -1.35 -20.56 -17.86
C GLY A 412 -1.81 -21.38 -16.65
N ALA A 413 -1.38 -20.95 -15.47
CA ALA A 413 -1.73 -21.57 -14.19
C ALA A 413 -1.81 -20.50 -13.08
N ALA A 414 -2.47 -20.85 -12.00
CA ALA A 414 -2.36 -20.14 -10.73
C ALA A 414 -2.04 -21.13 -9.60
N TYR A 415 -1.35 -20.69 -8.56
CA TYR A 415 -0.84 -21.53 -7.49
C TYR A 415 -1.31 -21.00 -6.15
N VAL A 416 -1.93 -21.86 -5.36
CA VAL A 416 -2.39 -21.55 -4.01
C VAL A 416 -1.36 -22.01 -3.01
N PHE A 417 -0.90 -21.10 -2.16
CA PHE A 417 -0.03 -21.36 -1.01
C PHE A 417 -0.83 -21.11 0.26
N ALA A 418 -0.76 -22.04 1.20
CA ALA A 418 -1.40 -21.89 2.50
C ALA A 418 -0.33 -21.74 3.59
N ARG A 419 -0.61 -20.94 4.61
CA ARG A 419 0.20 -20.89 5.83
C ARG A 419 0.07 -22.20 6.60
N ASN A 420 1.12 -22.57 7.31
CA ASN A 420 1.30 -23.83 8.02
C ASN A 420 1.40 -25.08 7.12
N GLN A 421 1.26 -24.94 5.78
CA GLN A 421 1.40 -26.06 4.86
C GLN A 421 2.86 -26.52 4.79
N GLY A 422 3.11 -27.74 5.28
CA GLY A 422 4.47 -28.31 5.37
C GLY A 422 5.25 -27.93 6.64
N GLY A 423 4.60 -27.31 7.64
CA GLY A 423 5.20 -27.00 8.94
C GLY A 423 4.71 -25.66 9.51
N ALA A 424 4.76 -25.49 10.84
CA ALA A 424 4.32 -24.27 11.51
C ALA A 424 5.00 -23.01 10.92
N ASP A 425 4.20 -21.96 10.70
CA ASP A 425 4.57 -20.68 10.08
C ASP A 425 5.18 -20.76 8.67
N ASN A 426 5.22 -21.93 8.05
CA ASN A 426 5.67 -22.08 6.67
C ASN A 426 4.54 -21.80 5.67
N TRP A 427 4.86 -21.04 4.62
CA TRP A 427 4.03 -20.94 3.43
C TRP A 427 4.40 -22.07 2.45
N GLY A 428 3.44 -22.97 2.18
CA GLY A 428 3.63 -24.14 1.32
C GLY A 428 2.56 -24.23 0.24
N GLN A 429 2.94 -24.72 -0.95
CA GLN A 429 2.02 -24.87 -2.06
C GLN A 429 0.96 -25.94 -1.73
N ALA A 430 -0.31 -25.51 -1.63
CA ALA A 430 -1.46 -26.37 -1.38
C ALA A 430 -2.07 -26.90 -2.69
N LYS A 431 -2.09 -26.08 -3.76
CA LYS A 431 -2.77 -26.44 -5.02
C LYS A 431 -2.16 -25.74 -6.24
N LYS A 432 -2.19 -26.41 -7.40
CA LYS A 432 -2.13 -25.78 -8.72
C LYS A 432 -3.54 -25.74 -9.32
N LEU A 433 -3.96 -24.57 -9.78
CA LEU A 433 -5.23 -24.30 -10.45
C LEU A 433 -4.99 -24.15 -11.96
N THR A 434 -5.87 -24.76 -12.75
CA THR A 434 -5.95 -24.61 -14.20
C THR A 434 -7.42 -24.63 -14.60
N ALA A 435 -7.80 -23.92 -15.67
CA ALA A 435 -9.13 -24.00 -16.24
C ALA A 435 -9.46 -25.43 -16.73
N SER A 436 -10.68 -25.91 -16.44
CA SER A 436 -11.15 -27.25 -16.86
C SER A 436 -11.21 -27.42 -18.39
N ASP A 437 -11.42 -26.33 -19.12
CA ASP A 437 -11.42 -26.25 -20.58
C ASP A 437 -10.17 -25.53 -21.11
N GLY A 438 -9.10 -25.44 -20.31
CA GLY A 438 -7.89 -24.69 -20.62
C GLY A 438 -7.18 -25.18 -21.89
N ALA A 439 -6.76 -24.25 -22.74
CA ALA A 439 -6.07 -24.47 -24.01
C ALA A 439 -4.85 -23.56 -24.15
N ILE A 440 -3.96 -23.89 -25.10
CA ILE A 440 -2.80 -23.08 -25.47
C ILE A 440 -3.24 -21.64 -25.79
N ASN A 441 -2.47 -20.66 -25.31
CA ASN A 441 -2.72 -19.20 -25.38
C ASN A 441 -3.87 -18.64 -24.52
N ASP A 442 -4.58 -19.42 -23.72
CA ASP A 442 -5.64 -18.90 -22.83
C ASP A 442 -5.13 -17.86 -21.81
N SER A 443 -3.85 -17.89 -21.46
CA SER A 443 -3.18 -16.94 -20.54
C SER A 443 -3.80 -16.90 -19.14
N PHE A 444 -4.23 -18.06 -18.62
CA PHE A 444 -4.82 -18.22 -17.29
C PHE A 444 -3.84 -17.85 -16.18
N GLY A 445 -4.26 -17.05 -15.20
CA GLY A 445 -3.36 -16.53 -14.15
C GLY A 445 -2.66 -15.24 -14.52
N VAL A 446 -3.14 -14.52 -15.54
CA VAL A 446 -2.75 -13.11 -15.77
C VAL A 446 -3.12 -12.23 -14.58
N SER A 447 -4.31 -12.41 -14.03
CA SER A 447 -4.81 -11.75 -12.83
C SER A 447 -5.45 -12.77 -11.89
N VAL A 448 -5.30 -12.53 -10.60
CA VAL A 448 -5.83 -13.37 -9.52
C VAL A 448 -6.41 -12.47 -8.43
N ALA A 449 -7.49 -12.91 -7.81
CA ALA A 449 -8.06 -12.30 -6.62
C ALA A 449 -8.59 -13.40 -5.69
N ILE A 450 -8.64 -13.12 -4.39
CA ILE A 450 -9.16 -14.04 -3.36
C ILE A 450 -9.93 -13.24 -2.31
N ASP A 451 -11.06 -13.79 -1.89
CA ASP A 451 -11.75 -13.45 -0.64
C ASP A 451 -12.15 -14.77 0.02
N ARG A 452 -11.67 -15.01 1.24
CA ARG A 452 -12.00 -16.18 2.07
C ARG A 452 -11.83 -17.49 1.29
N ASP A 453 -12.94 -18.19 1.08
CA ASP A 453 -13.01 -19.50 0.42
C ASP A 453 -13.28 -19.40 -1.10
N THR A 454 -13.13 -18.21 -1.71
CA THR A 454 -13.35 -17.99 -3.16
C THR A 454 -12.13 -17.34 -3.83
N ILE A 455 -11.60 -17.99 -4.87
CA ILE A 455 -10.53 -17.48 -5.73
C ILE A 455 -11.07 -17.21 -7.13
N VAL A 456 -10.73 -16.06 -7.71
CA VAL A 456 -11.03 -15.71 -9.10
C VAL A 456 -9.72 -15.64 -9.88
N VAL A 457 -9.69 -16.25 -11.07
CA VAL A 457 -8.52 -16.24 -11.96
C VAL A 457 -8.91 -15.81 -13.37
N GLY A 458 -8.25 -14.76 -13.88
CA GLY A 458 -8.43 -14.25 -15.24
C GLY A 458 -7.68 -15.07 -16.30
N ALA A 459 -8.23 -15.11 -17.51
CA ALA A 459 -7.67 -15.78 -18.69
C ALA A 459 -8.03 -14.99 -19.96
N PHE A 460 -7.46 -13.79 -20.12
CA PHE A 460 -7.83 -12.86 -21.19
C PHE A 460 -7.61 -13.40 -22.61
N GLY A 461 -6.71 -14.37 -22.79
CA GLY A 461 -6.39 -14.95 -24.09
C GLY A 461 -7.44 -15.95 -24.60
N LYS A 462 -8.35 -16.40 -23.71
CA LYS A 462 -9.33 -17.46 -23.99
C LYS A 462 -10.10 -17.20 -25.28
N SER A 463 -10.20 -18.24 -26.13
CA SER A 463 -11.00 -18.22 -27.35
C SER A 463 -10.72 -17.01 -28.26
N ILE A 464 -9.47 -16.85 -28.70
CA ILE A 464 -9.02 -15.73 -29.57
C ILE A 464 -9.22 -14.37 -28.88
N GLY A 465 -8.83 -14.30 -27.61
CA GLY A 465 -8.90 -13.07 -26.83
C GLY A 465 -10.32 -12.61 -26.47
N LEU A 466 -11.35 -13.45 -26.63
CA LEU A 466 -12.69 -13.17 -26.09
C LEU A 466 -12.65 -13.11 -24.56
N GLY A 467 -11.79 -13.94 -23.96
CA GLY A 467 -11.48 -13.92 -22.54
C GLY A 467 -12.43 -14.73 -21.68
N ALA A 468 -12.00 -15.00 -20.45
CA ALA A 468 -12.79 -15.66 -19.42
C ALA A 468 -12.21 -15.33 -18.04
N ALA A 469 -13.03 -15.49 -17.01
CA ALA A 469 -12.56 -15.60 -15.62
C ALA A 469 -13.13 -16.89 -15.00
N TYR A 470 -12.41 -17.48 -14.07
CA TYR A 470 -12.76 -18.77 -13.46
C TYR A 470 -12.82 -18.62 -11.95
N VAL A 471 -13.94 -19.04 -11.36
CA VAL A 471 -14.17 -19.03 -9.92
C VAL A 471 -13.85 -20.42 -9.38
N PHE A 472 -12.95 -20.49 -8.40
CA PHE A 472 -12.62 -21.68 -7.63
C PHE A 472 -13.12 -21.49 -6.20
N ALA A 473 -13.81 -22.48 -5.67
CA ALA A 473 -14.28 -22.48 -4.29
C ALA A 473 -13.51 -23.52 -3.48
N ARG A 474 -13.26 -23.22 -2.20
CA ARG A 474 -12.74 -24.21 -1.26
C ARG A 474 -13.79 -25.28 -0.97
N ASN A 475 -13.33 -26.49 -0.70
CA ASN A 475 -14.12 -27.72 -0.53
C ASN A 475 -14.84 -28.21 -1.81
N GLN A 476 -14.76 -27.48 -2.93
CA GLN A 476 -15.35 -27.91 -4.20
C GLN A 476 -14.61 -29.14 -4.73
N GLY A 477 -15.32 -30.28 -4.82
CA GLY A 477 -14.73 -31.57 -5.19
C GLY A 477 -14.07 -32.35 -4.04
N GLY A 478 -14.20 -31.91 -2.79
CA GLY A 478 -13.76 -32.64 -1.60
C GLY A 478 -13.16 -31.74 -0.52
N PRO A 479 -13.09 -32.18 0.76
CA PRO A 479 -12.56 -31.38 1.86
C PRO A 479 -11.17 -30.81 1.59
N ASP A 480 -10.97 -29.54 1.94
CA ASP A 480 -9.74 -28.76 1.75
C ASP A 480 -9.21 -28.66 0.29
N ASN A 481 -9.99 -29.11 -0.70
CA ASN A 481 -9.65 -28.94 -2.10
C ASN A 481 -10.16 -27.60 -2.65
N TRP A 482 -9.34 -26.94 -3.47
CA TRP A 482 -9.79 -25.86 -4.35
C TRP A 482 -10.23 -26.43 -5.69
N GLY A 483 -11.51 -26.26 -6.02
CA GLY A 483 -12.14 -26.79 -7.24
C GLY A 483 -12.88 -25.71 -8.01
N GLN A 484 -12.87 -25.82 -9.34
CA GLN A 484 -13.56 -24.85 -10.21
C GLN A 484 -15.08 -24.96 -9.99
N ALA A 485 -15.68 -23.88 -9.52
CA ALA A 485 -17.12 -23.75 -9.30
C ALA A 485 -17.83 -23.14 -10.53
N LYS A 486 -17.20 -22.16 -11.19
CA LYS A 486 -17.81 -21.43 -12.31
C LYS A 486 -16.80 -20.95 -13.33
N LYS A 487 -17.23 -20.82 -14.59
CA LYS A 487 -16.60 -20.00 -15.63
C LYS A 487 -17.50 -18.78 -15.89
N LEU A 488 -16.90 -17.60 -15.90
CA LEU A 488 -17.51 -16.30 -16.18
C LEU A 488 -17.10 -15.83 -17.58
N THR A 489 -18.04 -15.23 -18.28
CA THR A 489 -17.88 -14.62 -19.61
C THR A 489 -18.83 -13.43 -19.70
N ALA A 490 -18.42 -12.34 -20.37
CA ALA A 490 -19.33 -11.26 -20.72
C ALA A 490 -20.50 -11.77 -21.59
N SER A 491 -21.72 -11.33 -21.29
CA SER A 491 -22.95 -11.70 -22.02
C SER A 491 -22.94 -11.32 -23.50
N ASP A 492 -22.17 -10.28 -23.84
CA ASP A 492 -22.02 -9.69 -25.16
C ASP A 492 -20.54 -9.66 -25.60
N GLY A 493 -19.71 -10.52 -25.00
CA GLY A 493 -18.28 -10.58 -25.27
C GLY A 493 -17.96 -10.92 -26.73
N ALA A 494 -17.11 -10.12 -27.36
CA ALA A 494 -16.57 -10.35 -28.69
C ALA A 494 -15.13 -10.88 -28.62
N ALA A 495 -14.64 -11.43 -29.74
CA ALA A 495 -13.21 -11.73 -29.87
C ALA A 495 -12.38 -10.47 -29.61
N ILE A 496 -11.17 -10.64 -29.08
CA ILE A 496 -10.24 -9.58 -28.64
C ILE A 496 -10.76 -8.57 -27.58
N ASP A 497 -11.92 -8.77 -26.93
CA ASP A 497 -12.36 -7.93 -25.78
C ASP A 497 -11.45 -8.08 -24.53
N ARG A 498 -10.69 -9.17 -24.45
CA ARG A 498 -9.76 -9.51 -23.35
C ARG A 498 -10.40 -9.52 -21.97
N PHE A 499 -11.63 -10.04 -21.88
CA PHE A 499 -12.32 -10.25 -20.61
C PHE A 499 -11.48 -11.11 -19.64
N GLY A 500 -11.29 -10.65 -18.41
CA GLY A 500 -10.40 -11.30 -17.45
C GLY A 500 -8.95 -10.85 -17.56
N VAL A 501 -8.67 -9.66 -18.14
CA VAL A 501 -7.36 -8.99 -17.98
C VAL A 501 -7.10 -8.68 -16.50
N SER A 502 -8.12 -8.20 -15.81
CA SER A 502 -8.15 -7.84 -14.39
C SER A 502 -9.37 -8.47 -13.73
N VAL A 503 -9.22 -8.88 -12.47
CA VAL A 503 -10.28 -9.44 -11.64
C VAL A 503 -10.17 -8.90 -10.22
N ALA A 504 -11.30 -8.69 -9.57
CA ALA A 504 -11.39 -8.39 -8.14
C ALA A 504 -12.61 -9.10 -7.54
N ILE A 505 -12.59 -9.39 -6.25
CA ILE A 505 -13.70 -10.00 -5.51
C ILE A 505 -13.80 -9.39 -4.13
N ASP A 506 -15.02 -9.13 -3.68
CA ASP A 506 -15.36 -8.96 -2.26
C ASP A 506 -16.69 -9.67 -1.97
N VAL A 507 -16.69 -10.53 -0.97
CA VAL A 507 -17.81 -11.39 -0.52
C VAL A 507 -18.56 -12.08 -1.66
N ASP A 508 -19.69 -11.50 -2.07
CA ASP A 508 -20.66 -12.02 -3.04
C ASP A 508 -20.64 -11.21 -4.36
N THR A 509 -19.62 -10.39 -4.59
CA THR A 509 -19.45 -9.57 -5.81
C THR A 509 -18.07 -9.78 -6.44
N ILE A 510 -18.05 -10.12 -7.73
CA ILE A 510 -16.84 -10.24 -8.56
C ILE A 510 -16.88 -9.16 -9.65
N VAL A 511 -15.76 -8.47 -9.87
CA VAL A 511 -15.58 -7.53 -10.97
C VAL A 511 -14.55 -8.07 -11.95
N VAL A 512 -14.83 -8.00 -13.26
CA VAL A 512 -13.94 -8.48 -14.32
C VAL A 512 -13.78 -7.44 -15.43
N GLY A 513 -12.55 -7.05 -15.73
CA GLY A 513 -12.23 -6.06 -16.77
C GLY A 513 -12.10 -6.64 -18.19
N ALA A 514 -12.40 -5.81 -19.19
CA ALA A 514 -12.32 -6.09 -20.63
C ALA A 514 -11.84 -4.84 -21.41
N HIS A 515 -10.61 -4.40 -21.11
CA HIS A 515 -10.03 -3.13 -21.59
C HIS A 515 -10.01 -2.90 -23.10
N THR A 516 -10.02 -3.95 -23.94
CA THR A 516 -9.95 -3.80 -25.41
C THR A 516 -11.31 -3.79 -26.10
N LYS A 517 -12.42 -3.97 -25.36
CA LYS A 517 -13.79 -3.90 -25.90
C LYS A 517 -14.04 -2.57 -26.63
N SER A 518 -14.82 -2.63 -27.71
CA SER A 518 -15.28 -1.45 -28.47
C SER A 518 -14.13 -0.52 -28.88
N SER A 519 -13.16 -1.04 -29.65
CA SER A 519 -11.96 -0.29 -30.05
C SER A 519 -11.15 0.25 -28.86
N ALA A 520 -11.01 -0.57 -27.82
CA ALA A 520 -10.37 -0.22 -26.55
C ALA A 520 -10.97 1.01 -25.84
N GLN A 521 -12.26 1.28 -26.03
CA GLN A 521 -13.04 2.08 -25.09
C GLN A 521 -13.09 1.39 -23.72
N GLY A 522 -13.26 0.06 -23.74
CA GLY A 522 -13.20 -0.81 -22.58
C GLY A 522 -14.50 -0.90 -21.79
N ALA A 523 -14.61 -1.98 -20.99
CA ALA A 523 -15.73 -2.22 -20.07
C ALA A 523 -15.24 -3.02 -18.84
N ALA A 524 -16.04 -3.00 -17.78
CA ALA A 524 -15.91 -3.92 -16.64
C ALA A 524 -17.27 -4.54 -16.31
N TYR A 525 -17.30 -5.78 -15.85
CA TYR A 525 -18.53 -6.52 -15.62
C TYR A 525 -18.62 -6.96 -14.16
N VAL A 526 -19.78 -6.71 -13.55
CA VAL A 526 -20.09 -7.12 -12.18
C VAL A 526 -20.88 -8.42 -12.22
N PHE A 527 -20.38 -9.44 -11.52
CA PHE A 527 -21.08 -10.70 -11.28
C PHE A 527 -21.44 -10.79 -9.81
N ALA A 528 -22.71 -11.04 -9.51
CA ALA A 528 -23.19 -11.22 -8.14
C ALA A 528 -23.46 -12.70 -7.87
N ARG A 529 -23.22 -13.14 -6.63
CA ARG A 529 -23.63 -14.46 -6.17
C ARG A 529 -25.14 -14.54 -6.06
N ASN A 530 -25.69 -15.73 -6.29
CA ASN A 530 -27.11 -16.05 -6.40
C ASN A 530 -27.85 -15.40 -7.59
N GLN A 531 -27.19 -14.55 -8.39
CA GLN A 531 -27.78 -13.95 -9.58
C GLN A 531 -28.06 -15.02 -10.63
N GLY A 532 -29.33 -15.21 -10.98
CA GLY A 532 -29.77 -16.27 -11.89
C GLY A 532 -29.91 -17.67 -11.27
N GLY A 533 -29.83 -17.80 -9.94
CA GLY A 533 -30.07 -19.06 -9.22
C GLY A 533 -29.17 -19.25 -8.01
N ALA A 534 -29.60 -20.05 -7.03
CA ALA A 534 -28.83 -20.32 -5.81
C ALA A 534 -27.42 -20.84 -6.11
N ASP A 535 -26.42 -20.30 -5.39
CA ASP A 535 -24.98 -20.57 -5.55
C ASP A 535 -24.39 -20.32 -6.95
N ASN A 536 -25.15 -19.68 -7.86
CA ASN A 536 -24.64 -19.25 -9.15
C ASN A 536 -23.93 -17.89 -9.05
N TRP A 537 -22.86 -17.70 -9.83
CA TRP A 537 -22.34 -16.38 -10.15
C TRP A 537 -22.92 -15.93 -11.50
N GLY A 538 -23.73 -14.88 -11.48
CA GLY A 538 -24.41 -14.35 -12.66
C GLY A 538 -24.08 -12.88 -12.90
N GLN A 539 -23.97 -12.48 -14.16
CA GLN A 539 -23.72 -11.09 -14.52
C GLN A 539 -24.89 -10.22 -14.05
N ALA A 540 -24.59 -9.24 -13.21
CA ALA A 540 -25.53 -8.26 -12.69
C ALA A 540 -25.48 -6.94 -13.47
N LYS A 541 -24.29 -6.53 -13.93
CA LYS A 541 -24.08 -5.23 -14.57
C LYS A 541 -22.88 -5.22 -15.52
N GLU A 542 -22.97 -4.40 -16.57
CA GLU A 542 -21.82 -3.88 -17.33
C GLU A 542 -21.58 -2.42 -16.92
N LEU A 543 -20.32 -2.06 -16.70
CA LEU A 543 -19.83 -0.74 -16.35
C LEU A 543 -19.01 -0.18 -17.51
N THR A 544 -19.26 1.09 -17.82
CA THR A 544 -18.55 1.88 -18.84
C THR A 544 -18.32 3.29 -18.29
N ALA A 545 -17.21 3.93 -18.64
CA ALA A 545 -16.99 5.34 -18.33
C ALA A 545 -18.05 6.24 -19.01
N SER A 546 -18.59 7.22 -18.28
CA SER A 546 -19.57 8.20 -18.76
C SER A 546 -19.13 8.99 -20.01
N ASP A 547 -17.81 9.16 -20.13
CA ASP A 547 -17.09 9.93 -21.14
C ASP A 547 -16.09 9.03 -21.91
N GLY A 548 -16.28 7.71 -21.84
CA GLY A 548 -15.36 6.74 -22.43
C GLY A 548 -15.21 6.90 -23.94
N ALA A 549 -13.97 6.99 -24.41
CA ALA A 549 -13.60 7.11 -25.81
C ALA A 549 -12.71 5.94 -26.29
N PRO A 550 -12.65 5.64 -27.60
CA PRO A 550 -11.76 4.61 -28.13
C PRO A 550 -10.29 4.85 -27.74
N GLY A 551 -9.66 3.85 -27.12
CA GLY A 551 -8.28 3.90 -26.64
C GLY A 551 -8.14 4.11 -25.12
N ASP A 552 -9.20 4.50 -24.42
CA ASP A 552 -9.22 4.76 -22.97
C ASP A 552 -8.81 3.56 -22.11
N GLN A 553 -9.03 2.33 -22.60
CA GLN A 553 -8.71 1.07 -21.92
C GLN A 553 -9.41 0.89 -20.56
N PHE A 554 -10.66 1.35 -20.44
CA PHE A 554 -11.47 1.18 -19.23
C PHE A 554 -11.59 -0.31 -18.86
N GLY A 555 -11.25 -0.66 -17.61
CA GLY A 555 -11.19 -2.05 -17.15
C GLY A 555 -9.81 -2.69 -17.31
N ILE A 556 -8.75 -1.92 -17.59
CA ILE A 556 -7.37 -2.42 -17.52
C ILE A 556 -7.02 -2.90 -16.10
N SER A 557 -7.52 -2.19 -15.09
CA SER A 557 -7.44 -2.52 -13.67
C SER A 557 -8.83 -2.38 -13.02
N VAL A 558 -9.12 -3.23 -12.04
CA VAL A 558 -10.36 -3.18 -11.23
C VAL A 558 -10.05 -3.49 -9.78
N ALA A 559 -10.75 -2.85 -8.86
CA ALA A 559 -10.76 -3.16 -7.44
C ALA A 559 -12.18 -2.99 -6.87
N ILE A 560 -12.48 -3.66 -5.76
CA ILE A 560 -13.78 -3.57 -5.07
C ILE A 560 -13.55 -3.66 -3.56
N ASP A 561 -14.30 -2.86 -2.81
CA ASP A 561 -14.53 -3.04 -1.38
C ASP A 561 -16.00 -2.73 -1.08
N VAL A 562 -16.73 -3.72 -0.56
CA VAL A 562 -18.16 -3.68 -0.20
C VAL A 562 -19.04 -3.11 -1.32
N ASP A 563 -19.44 -1.84 -1.19
CA ASP A 563 -20.39 -1.15 -2.09
C ASP A 563 -19.67 -0.16 -3.04
N THR A 564 -18.34 -0.23 -3.15
CA THR A 564 -17.52 0.64 -4.01
C THR A 564 -16.63 -0.16 -4.95
N ILE A 565 -16.76 0.09 -6.26
CA ILE A 565 -15.92 -0.47 -7.32
C ILE A 565 -15.07 0.66 -7.91
N VAL A 566 -13.77 0.42 -8.10
CA VAL A 566 -12.85 1.33 -8.80
C VAL A 566 -12.40 0.66 -10.09
N VAL A 567 -12.44 1.39 -11.21
CA VAL A 567 -12.03 0.91 -12.54
C VAL A 567 -11.05 1.88 -13.18
N GLY A 568 -9.86 1.40 -13.53
CA GLY A 568 -8.84 2.19 -14.22
C GLY A 568 -9.06 2.27 -15.73
N ALA A 569 -8.61 3.37 -16.34
CA ALA A 569 -8.64 3.67 -17.77
C ALA A 569 -7.39 4.49 -18.14
N ASN A 570 -6.25 3.81 -18.23
CA ASN A 570 -4.93 4.42 -18.38
C ASN A 570 -4.72 5.18 -19.71
N GLY A 571 -5.56 4.97 -20.72
CA GLY A 571 -5.53 5.72 -21.97
C GLY A 571 -6.34 7.03 -21.95
N ASN A 572 -7.21 7.23 -20.95
CA ASN A 572 -8.20 8.30 -20.98
C ASN A 572 -7.56 9.69 -21.06
N SER A 573 -7.97 10.46 -22.08
CA SER A 573 -7.44 11.80 -22.37
C SER A 573 -5.91 11.90 -22.49
N GLY A 574 -5.20 10.78 -22.68
CA GLY A 574 -3.75 10.70 -22.79
C GLY A 574 -2.96 10.88 -21.48
N GLN A 575 -3.63 11.08 -20.34
CA GLN A 575 -3.01 11.14 -18.99
C GLN A 575 -3.46 9.99 -18.07
N GLY A 576 -4.57 9.34 -18.42
CA GLY A 576 -5.22 8.31 -17.63
C GLY A 576 -6.31 8.82 -16.67
N ALA A 577 -7.19 7.93 -16.25
CA ALA A 577 -8.25 8.18 -15.27
C ALA A 577 -8.58 6.91 -14.47
N ALA A 578 -9.21 7.09 -13.31
CA ALA A 578 -9.93 6.02 -12.61
C ALA A 578 -11.37 6.44 -12.32
N TYR A 579 -12.29 5.49 -12.35
CA TYR A 579 -13.73 5.74 -12.18
C TYR A 579 -14.27 4.96 -10.99
N VAL A 580 -14.98 5.66 -10.12
CA VAL A 580 -15.59 5.09 -8.91
C VAL A 580 -17.07 4.85 -9.19
N PHE A 581 -17.52 3.62 -9.00
CA PHE A 581 -18.92 3.21 -9.08
C PHE A 581 -19.38 2.81 -7.68
N ALA A 582 -20.52 3.35 -7.25
CA ALA A 582 -21.12 3.03 -5.96
C ALA A 582 -22.40 2.21 -6.16
N ARG A 583 -22.66 1.28 -5.24
CA ARG A 583 -23.94 0.56 -5.21
C ARG A 583 -25.08 1.51 -4.84
N ASN A 584 -26.25 1.25 -5.40
CA ASN A 584 -27.47 2.07 -5.33
C ASN A 584 -27.37 3.44 -6.00
N GLN A 585 -26.22 3.82 -6.58
CA GLN A 585 -26.07 5.08 -7.31
C GLN A 585 -26.91 5.04 -8.59
N GLY A 586 -27.86 5.98 -8.71
CA GLY A 586 -28.82 6.02 -9.82
C GLY A 586 -30.01 5.04 -9.71
N GLY A 587 -30.19 4.36 -8.57
CA GLY A 587 -31.35 3.50 -8.30
C GLY A 587 -31.00 2.26 -7.48
N ALA A 588 -31.98 1.67 -6.79
CA ALA A 588 -31.78 0.49 -5.95
C ALA A 588 -31.15 -0.68 -6.73
N ASP A 589 -30.17 -1.35 -6.11
CA ASP A 589 -29.35 -2.43 -6.66
C ASP A 589 -28.59 -2.13 -7.97
N ASN A 590 -28.56 -0.86 -8.41
CA ASN A 590 -27.72 -0.44 -9.53
C ASN A 590 -26.29 -0.15 -9.08
N TRP A 591 -25.32 -0.41 -9.96
CA TRP A 591 -23.97 0.17 -9.86
C TRP A 591 -23.88 1.37 -10.80
N GLY A 592 -23.74 2.56 -10.22
CA GLY A 592 -23.70 3.83 -10.95
C GLY A 592 -22.39 4.56 -10.71
N GLN A 593 -21.90 5.26 -11.74
CA GLN A 593 -20.68 6.07 -11.61
C GLN A 593 -20.95 7.21 -10.61
N ALA A 594 -20.15 7.24 -9.54
CA ALA A 594 -20.19 8.25 -8.49
C ALA A 594 -19.12 9.34 -8.71
N LYS A 595 -17.93 8.98 -9.22
CA LYS A 595 -16.81 9.93 -9.38
C LYS A 595 -15.87 9.52 -10.51
N LYS A 596 -15.20 10.50 -11.13
CA LYS A 596 -13.98 10.34 -11.93
C LYS A 596 -12.81 10.90 -11.13
N LEU A 597 -11.69 10.19 -11.13
CA LEU A 597 -10.43 10.56 -10.52
C LEU A 597 -9.39 10.77 -11.62
N THR A 598 -8.57 11.80 -11.45
CA THR A 598 -7.43 12.15 -12.33
C THR A 598 -6.33 12.73 -11.45
N ALA A 599 -5.07 12.48 -11.80
CA ALA A 599 -3.93 13.12 -11.16
C ALA A 599 -3.99 14.66 -11.36
N SER A 600 -3.68 15.44 -10.32
CA SER A 600 -3.66 16.91 -10.38
C SER A 600 -2.48 17.47 -11.20
N ASP A 601 -1.44 16.67 -11.35
CA ASP A 601 -0.24 16.87 -12.17
C ASP A 601 -0.26 16.02 -13.46
N GLY A 602 -1.46 15.56 -13.86
CA GLY A 602 -1.65 14.75 -15.06
C GLY A 602 -1.09 15.42 -16.32
N ALA A 603 -0.24 14.70 -17.04
CA ALA A 603 0.39 15.12 -18.28
C ALA A 603 0.18 14.09 -19.39
N ALA A 604 0.26 14.54 -20.64
CA ALA A 604 0.14 13.65 -21.81
C ALA A 604 1.31 12.66 -21.85
N GLY A 605 1.02 11.36 -21.86
CA GLY A 605 1.97 10.27 -21.74
C GLY A 605 1.98 9.59 -20.36
N ASN A 606 1.34 10.17 -19.34
CA ASN A 606 1.09 9.51 -18.07
C ASN A 606 0.05 8.39 -18.23
N THR A 607 0.05 7.41 -17.32
CA THR A 607 -0.79 6.21 -17.40
C THR A 607 -1.65 5.99 -16.16
N PHE A 608 -2.18 7.07 -15.59
CA PHE A 608 -2.97 7.03 -14.34
C PHE A 608 -4.19 6.09 -14.47
N GLY A 609 -4.40 5.19 -13.53
CA GLY A 609 -5.36 4.09 -13.63
C GLY A 609 -4.79 2.82 -14.24
N VAL A 610 -3.46 2.69 -14.41
CA VAL A 610 -2.84 1.42 -14.81
C VAL A 610 -3.00 0.36 -13.70
N SER A 611 -3.01 0.80 -12.44
CA SER A 611 -3.41 0.01 -11.28
C SER A 611 -4.36 0.80 -10.38
N VAL A 612 -5.27 0.09 -9.71
CA VAL A 612 -6.18 0.64 -8.70
C VAL A 612 -6.27 -0.31 -7.52
N ALA A 613 -6.40 0.24 -6.31
CA ALA A 613 -6.68 -0.50 -5.08
C ALA A 613 -7.63 0.32 -4.20
N ILE A 614 -8.39 -0.35 -3.35
CA ILE A 614 -9.29 0.26 -2.38
C ILE A 614 -9.28 -0.52 -1.07
N ASP A 615 -9.25 0.19 0.07
CA ASP A 615 -9.61 -0.32 1.39
C ASP A 615 -10.51 0.74 2.03
N ARG A 616 -11.77 0.38 2.32
CA ARG A 616 -12.78 1.26 2.93
C ARG A 616 -13.02 2.54 2.14
N ASP A 617 -12.55 3.67 2.68
CA ASP A 617 -12.71 5.02 2.13
C ASP A 617 -11.48 5.47 1.31
N THR A 618 -10.41 4.68 1.32
CA THR A 618 -9.11 5.05 0.73
C THR A 618 -8.92 4.33 -0.60
N ILE A 619 -8.81 5.12 -1.67
CA ILE A 619 -8.52 4.63 -3.03
C ILE A 619 -7.09 5.05 -3.40
N VAL A 620 -6.29 4.09 -3.85
CA VAL A 620 -4.96 4.31 -4.43
C VAL A 620 -5.02 4.04 -5.93
N VAL A 621 -4.41 4.92 -6.73
CA VAL A 621 -4.35 4.81 -8.19
C VAL A 621 -2.91 5.07 -8.63
N GLY A 622 -2.37 4.17 -9.46
CA GLY A 622 -1.04 4.29 -10.09
C GLY A 622 -1.13 4.71 -11.55
#